data_AF-A0A8S3HYU9-F1
#
_entry.id   AF-A0A8S3HYU9-F1
#
_cell.length_a   1.000
_cell.length_b   1.000
_cell.length_c   1.000
_cell.angle_alpha   90.00
_cell.angle_beta   90.00
_cell.angle_gamma   90.00
#
_symmetry.space_group_name_H-M   'P 1'
#
loop_
_entity.id
_entity.type
_entity.pdbx_description
1 polymer ?
#
loop_
_entity_poly.entity_id
_entity_poly.type
_entity_poly.pdbx_seq_one_letter_code
_entity_poly.pdbx_strand_id
1 'polypeptide(L)'
;MTQAQLIAHYFSDSDNDNDMEIQPSIDNETLERKKKNRRKWIPLCTYSDKNDVIKKIKDGGIWSKTHTNITNEGKRTYYRCNRVKRRGKPCSDSIHVLHHSENECVTMYKTEDDHLHNESRSIGINQQSKEVICELFKMKIKSKRIPEILEEKSLPVPKKQQLSSYLISLRKTYYGASTISLGEIEAWCQRNSLIPDDDDKPWLLKYQIEYEDEINKDDDNDNGDHNDNDDDNK
;
A
#
# COMPACT_ATOMS: atom_id res chain seq x y z
N MET A 1 -3.23 -14.43 49.53
CA MET A 1 -4.52 -13.71 49.66
C MET A 1 -4.56 -12.72 48.51
N THR A 2 -5.47 -12.74 47.54
CA THR A 2 -6.78 -13.39 47.39
C THR A 2 -7.12 -13.43 45.89
N GLN A 3 -7.68 -14.55 45.45
CA GLN A 3 -8.32 -14.74 44.15
C GLN A 3 -9.53 -13.81 44.00
N ALA A 4 -9.81 -13.38 42.77
CA ALA A 4 -11.14 -12.95 42.36
C ALA A 4 -11.72 -14.03 41.43
N GLN A 5 -12.55 -14.90 42.00
CA GLN A 5 -13.45 -15.80 41.29
C GLN A 5 -14.76 -15.03 41.01
N LEU A 6 -15.25 -15.10 39.77
CA LEU A 6 -16.65 -14.79 39.47
C LEU A 6 -17.35 -16.12 39.18
N ILE A 7 -18.14 -16.54 40.16
CA ILE A 7 -19.08 -17.66 40.10
C ILE A 7 -20.44 -17.06 39.70
N ALA A 8 -21.08 -17.64 38.68
CA ALA A 8 -22.50 -17.47 38.45
C ALA A 8 -23.19 -18.85 38.41
N HIS A 9 -23.88 -19.13 39.51
CA HIS A 9 -24.99 -20.08 39.72
C HIS A 9 -26.17 -19.72 38.79
N TYR A 10 -27.17 -20.54 38.39
CA TYR A 10 -27.60 -21.93 38.58
C TYR A 10 -28.90 -22.06 37.74
N PHE A 11 -29.28 -23.23 37.21
CA PHE A 11 -30.70 -23.63 37.08
C PHE A 11 -30.83 -25.17 37.09
N SER A 12 -31.40 -25.67 38.19
CA SER A 12 -32.14 -26.95 38.42
C SER A 12 -33.15 -27.28 37.30
N ASP A 13 -33.71 -28.48 37.12
CA ASP A 13 -33.63 -29.85 37.69
C ASP A 13 -34.37 -30.75 36.66
N SER A 14 -33.97 -32.01 36.49
CA SER A 14 -34.92 -33.12 36.31
C SER A 14 -34.17 -34.45 36.42
N ASP A 15 -34.56 -35.20 37.45
CA ASP A 15 -34.10 -36.55 37.79
C ASP A 15 -34.28 -37.53 36.63
N ASN A 16 -33.24 -38.34 36.38
CA ASN A 16 -33.45 -39.76 36.08
C ASN A 16 -32.17 -40.55 36.38
N ASP A 17 -32.27 -41.44 37.35
CA ASP A 17 -31.25 -42.40 37.76
C ASP A 17 -30.85 -43.32 36.60
N ASN A 18 -29.58 -43.30 36.23
CA ASN A 18 -28.91 -44.50 35.71
C ASN A 18 -27.41 -44.43 36.00
N ASP A 19 -26.99 -45.34 36.85
CA ASP A 19 -25.65 -45.55 37.37
C ASP A 19 -24.74 -46.11 36.24
N MET A 20 -23.85 -45.27 35.70
CA MET A 20 -22.66 -45.71 34.99
C MET A 20 -21.51 -44.76 35.30
N GLU A 21 -20.57 -45.25 36.10
CA GLU A 21 -19.25 -44.67 36.32
C GLU A 21 -18.57 -44.33 34.98
N ILE A 22 -18.48 -43.04 34.66
CA ILE A 22 -17.64 -42.52 33.58
C ILE A 22 -16.76 -41.44 34.19
N GLN A 23 -15.48 -41.76 34.38
CA GLN A 23 -14.46 -40.78 34.72
C GLN A 23 -14.37 -39.75 33.58
N PRO A 24 -14.45 -38.42 33.85
CA PRO A 24 -14.19 -37.43 32.82
C PRO A 24 -12.69 -37.43 32.51
N SER A 25 -12.32 -37.99 31.35
CA SER A 25 -11.04 -37.75 30.71
C SER A 25 -10.95 -36.25 30.40
N ILE A 26 -10.15 -35.55 31.20
CA ILE A 26 -9.75 -34.17 30.91
C ILE A 26 -8.75 -34.25 29.75
N ASP A 27 -9.28 -34.31 28.53
CA ASP A 27 -8.50 -34.08 27.31
C ASP A 27 -8.21 -32.58 27.21
N ASN A 28 -7.27 -32.12 28.03
CA ASN A 28 -6.57 -30.86 27.79
C ASN A 28 -5.61 -31.09 26.62
N GLU A 29 -6.14 -31.22 25.39
CA GLU A 29 -5.35 -30.96 24.19
C GLU A 29 -5.03 -29.46 24.15
N THR A 30 -4.00 -29.07 24.90
CA THR A 30 -3.27 -27.84 24.62
C THR A 30 -2.79 -27.94 23.18
N LEU A 31 -3.46 -27.20 22.28
CA LEU A 31 -3.01 -26.97 20.91
C LEU A 31 -1.57 -26.45 20.96
N GLU A 32 -0.61 -27.37 20.81
CA GLU A 32 0.80 -27.01 20.78
C GLU A 32 1.00 -26.01 19.63
N ARG A 33 1.33 -24.76 19.98
CA ARG A 33 1.67 -23.74 19.00
C ARG A 33 2.84 -24.27 18.18
N LYS A 34 2.59 -24.62 16.91
CA LYS A 34 3.62 -25.03 15.95
C LYS A 34 4.83 -24.10 16.08
N LYS A 35 5.97 -24.66 16.48
CA LYS A 35 7.23 -23.93 16.63
C LYS A 35 7.53 -23.23 15.29
N LYS A 36 7.60 -21.90 15.30
CA LYS A 36 7.99 -21.12 14.13
C LYS A 36 9.43 -21.52 13.77
N ASN A 37 9.61 -22.16 12.63
CA ASN A 37 10.94 -22.52 12.14
C ASN A 37 11.76 -21.22 11.96
N ARG A 38 12.83 -21.06 12.74
CA ARG A 38 13.67 -19.86 12.70
C ARG A 38 14.56 -19.98 11.47
N ARG A 39 14.49 -18.99 10.58
CA ARG A 39 15.35 -18.93 9.38
C ARG A 39 16.82 -18.87 9.79
N LYS A 40 17.64 -19.70 9.14
CA LYS A 40 19.09 -19.65 9.26
C LYS A 40 19.63 -18.59 8.29
N TRP A 41 20.46 -17.69 8.80
CA TRP A 41 21.04 -16.59 8.05
C TRP A 41 22.53 -16.78 7.90
N ILE A 42 23.02 -16.67 6.67
CA ILE A 42 24.42 -16.87 6.31
C ILE A 42 24.98 -15.52 5.81
N PRO A 43 26.11 -15.04 6.35
CA PRO A 43 26.76 -13.83 5.84
C PRO A 43 27.26 -14.06 4.43
N LEU A 44 26.90 -13.18 3.50
CA LEU A 44 27.25 -13.30 2.09
C LEU A 44 28.46 -12.44 1.73
N CYS A 45 28.47 -11.18 2.20
CA CYS A 45 29.55 -10.23 1.96
C CYS A 45 29.40 -8.98 2.83
N THR A 46 30.52 -8.34 3.15
CA THR A 46 30.58 -7.05 3.84
C THR A 46 31.11 -5.99 2.88
N TYR A 47 30.49 -4.82 2.90
CA TYR A 47 30.79 -3.66 2.07
C TYR A 47 31.18 -2.48 2.94
N SER A 48 32.09 -1.65 2.45
CA SER A 48 32.40 -0.36 3.10
C SER A 48 31.38 0.71 2.70
N ASP A 49 30.87 0.69 1.46
CA ASP A 49 29.86 1.63 0.99
C ASP A 49 28.45 1.01 0.99
N LYS A 50 27.49 1.81 1.45
CA LYS A 50 26.05 1.51 1.44
C LYS A 50 25.51 1.46 0.01
N ASN A 51 26.04 2.26 -0.91
CA ASN A 51 25.53 2.33 -2.28
C ASN A 51 25.81 1.05 -3.07
N ASP A 52 26.95 0.42 -2.85
CA ASP A 52 27.34 -0.83 -3.51
C ASP A 52 26.36 -1.96 -3.19
N VAL A 53 25.91 -2.04 -1.93
CA VAL A 53 24.92 -3.03 -1.51
C VAL A 53 23.59 -2.79 -2.21
N ILE A 54 23.15 -1.53 -2.26
CA ILE A 54 21.90 -1.15 -2.90
C ILE A 54 21.96 -1.45 -4.40
N LYS A 55 23.09 -1.17 -5.05
CA LYS A 55 23.32 -1.47 -6.46
C LYS A 55 23.22 -2.96 -6.72
N LYS A 56 23.94 -3.80 -5.95
CA LYS A 56 23.87 -5.27 -6.09
C LYS A 56 22.45 -5.82 -5.89
N ILE A 57 21.69 -5.27 -4.95
CA ILE A 57 20.29 -5.67 -4.72
C ILE A 57 19.40 -5.27 -5.91
N LYS A 58 19.63 -4.09 -6.48
CA LYS A 58 18.88 -3.57 -7.63
C LYS A 58 19.23 -4.28 -8.94
N ASP A 59 20.50 -4.58 -9.17
CA ASP A 59 20.99 -5.24 -10.40
C ASP A 59 20.31 -6.60 -10.60
N GLY A 60 20.03 -7.32 -9.51
CA GLY A 60 19.29 -8.57 -9.57
C GLY A 60 17.79 -8.41 -9.87
N GLY A 61 17.17 -7.25 -9.59
CA GLY A 61 15.74 -6.98 -9.84
C GLY A 61 14.74 -7.88 -9.12
N ILE A 62 15.18 -8.86 -8.32
CA ILE A 62 14.36 -9.90 -7.67
C ILE A 62 13.91 -9.49 -6.27
N TRP A 63 14.55 -8.48 -5.67
CA TRP A 63 14.37 -8.14 -4.27
C TRP A 63 13.46 -6.93 -4.07
N SER A 64 12.56 -7.00 -3.10
CA SER A 64 11.73 -5.88 -2.66
C SER A 64 11.86 -5.68 -1.16
N LYS A 65 12.02 -4.43 -0.74
CA LYS A 65 12.11 -4.06 0.68
C LYS A 65 10.81 -4.41 1.41
N THR A 66 10.94 -5.07 2.56
CA THR A 66 9.79 -5.50 3.37
C THR A 66 9.61 -4.58 4.57
N HIS A 67 10.59 -4.58 5.47
CA HIS A 67 10.57 -3.79 6.70
C HIS A 67 12.01 -3.54 7.17
N THR A 68 12.16 -2.64 8.14
CA THR A 68 13.45 -2.29 8.71
C THR A 68 13.32 -2.39 10.22
N ASN A 69 14.31 -3.01 10.88
CA ASN A 69 14.41 -3.06 12.33
C ASN A 69 15.68 -2.33 12.77
N ILE A 70 15.62 -1.65 13.90
CA ILE A 70 16.78 -1.05 14.55
C ILE A 70 17.12 -1.94 15.73
N THR A 71 18.39 -2.32 15.85
CA THR A 71 18.94 -3.18 16.89
C THR A 71 20.22 -2.54 17.43
N ASN A 72 20.76 -3.06 18.53
CA ASN A 72 22.01 -2.56 19.12
C ASN A 72 23.20 -2.67 18.14
N GLU A 73 23.21 -3.74 17.34
CA GLU A 73 24.18 -3.95 16.25
C GLU A 73 24.01 -2.96 15.08
N GLY A 74 22.89 -2.22 15.04
CA GLY A 74 22.58 -1.24 14.01
C GLY A 74 21.28 -1.52 13.28
N LYS A 75 21.17 -1.04 12.03
CA LYS A 75 19.91 -1.02 11.26
C LYS A 75 19.83 -2.20 10.30
N ARG A 76 18.88 -3.11 10.52
CA ARG A 76 18.59 -4.26 9.65
C ARG A 76 17.48 -3.93 8.67
N THR A 77 17.76 -4.01 7.38
CA THR A 77 16.76 -3.89 6.31
C THR A 77 16.49 -5.24 5.69
N TYR A 78 15.25 -5.71 5.76
CA TYR A 78 14.84 -7.02 5.22
C TYR A 78 14.25 -6.88 3.82
N TYR A 79 14.64 -7.78 2.93
CA TYR A 79 14.13 -7.88 1.57
C TYR A 79 13.58 -9.28 1.32
N ARG A 80 12.55 -9.33 0.47
CA ARG A 80 11.89 -10.55 0.04
C ARG A 80 11.99 -10.69 -1.47
N CYS A 81 11.85 -11.92 -1.95
CA CYS A 81 11.65 -12.15 -3.37
C CYS A 81 10.33 -11.48 -3.83
N ASN A 82 10.38 -10.78 -4.97
CA ASN A 82 9.25 -10.08 -5.58
C ASN A 82 8.50 -10.94 -6.61
N ARG A 83 9.04 -12.09 -7.00
CA ARG A 83 8.41 -13.04 -7.93
C ARG A 83 7.16 -13.70 -7.34
N VAL A 84 7.04 -13.75 -6.01
CA VAL A 84 5.87 -14.28 -5.29
C VAL A 84 4.89 -13.19 -4.84
N LYS A 85 3.59 -13.53 -4.74
CA LYS A 85 2.55 -12.62 -4.23
C LYS A 85 2.86 -12.21 -2.79
N ARG A 86 2.44 -11.00 -2.40
CA ARG A 86 2.55 -10.54 -0.99
C ARG A 86 1.63 -11.29 -0.04
N ARG A 87 0.46 -11.71 -0.52
CA ARG A 87 -0.50 -12.53 0.21
C ARG A 87 -0.42 -13.95 -0.38
N GLY A 88 -0.03 -14.92 0.45
CA GLY A 88 0.21 -16.31 0.05
C GLY A 88 1.49 -16.88 0.66
N LYS A 89 1.85 -18.12 0.30
CA LYS A 89 3.10 -18.75 0.75
C LYS A 89 4.30 -17.92 0.26
N PRO A 90 5.11 -17.34 1.16
CA PRO A 90 6.26 -16.54 0.76
C PRO A 90 7.35 -17.45 0.18
N CYS A 91 8.19 -16.88 -0.67
CA CYS A 91 9.46 -17.49 -1.02
C CYS A 91 10.26 -17.73 0.26
N SER A 92 10.86 -18.91 0.36
CA SER A 92 11.77 -19.29 1.43
C SER A 92 13.02 -18.39 1.40
N ASP A 93 13.57 -18.18 0.21
CA ASP A 93 14.73 -17.30 0.02
C ASP A 93 14.42 -15.83 0.39
N SER A 94 15.30 -15.23 1.19
CA SER A 94 15.24 -13.85 1.67
C SER A 94 16.64 -13.33 1.97
N ILE A 95 16.82 -12.02 1.84
CA ILE A 95 18.05 -11.34 2.22
C ILE A 95 17.77 -10.28 3.27
N HIS A 96 18.75 -10.00 4.10
CA HIS A 96 18.75 -8.79 4.90
C HIS A 96 20.11 -8.12 4.87
N VAL A 97 20.08 -6.81 5.08
CA VAL A 97 21.26 -5.96 5.09
C VAL A 97 21.36 -5.36 6.48
N LEU A 98 22.47 -5.59 7.17
CA LEU A 98 22.80 -4.99 8.45
C LEU A 98 23.76 -3.82 8.20
N HIS A 99 23.31 -2.62 8.52
CA HIS A 99 24.18 -1.46 8.67
C HIS A 99 24.69 -1.47 10.10
N HIS A 100 25.98 -1.72 10.28
CA HIS A 100 26.58 -1.80 11.62
C HIS A 100 26.56 -0.42 12.29
N SER A 101 26.35 -0.40 13.61
CA SER A 101 26.41 0.82 14.42
C SER A 101 27.84 1.16 14.81
N GLU A 102 28.66 0.13 15.07
CA GLU A 102 30.05 0.26 15.51
C GLU A 102 31.00 0.63 14.36
N ASN A 103 30.72 0.11 13.17
CA ASN A 103 31.52 0.31 11.97
C ASN A 103 30.61 0.84 10.86
N GLU A 104 31.09 1.76 10.02
CA GLU A 104 30.31 2.26 8.87
C GLU A 104 30.10 1.20 7.76
N CYS A 105 30.54 -0.03 8.01
CA CYS A 105 30.37 -1.17 7.13
C CYS A 105 28.92 -1.68 7.07
N VAL A 106 28.64 -2.40 5.99
CA VAL A 106 27.33 -2.99 5.71
C VAL A 106 27.50 -4.46 5.38
N THR A 107 26.88 -5.35 6.15
CA THR A 107 26.93 -6.80 5.88
C THR A 107 25.61 -7.28 5.31
N MET A 108 25.68 -8.02 4.21
CA MET A 108 24.53 -8.66 3.58
C MET A 108 24.46 -10.13 4.02
N TYR A 109 23.27 -10.57 4.39
CA TYR A 109 22.98 -11.95 4.77
C TYR A 109 21.92 -12.53 3.84
N LYS A 110 22.03 -13.82 3.54
CA LYS A 110 21.04 -14.59 2.79
C LYS A 110 20.53 -15.75 3.65
N THR A 111 19.29 -16.16 3.44
CA THR A 111 18.81 -17.44 3.95
C THR A 111 19.49 -18.61 3.25
N GLU A 112 19.63 -19.73 3.95
CA GLU A 112 20.12 -20.99 3.37
C GLU A 112 19.17 -21.57 2.31
N ASP A 113 17.87 -21.25 2.41
CA ASP A 113 16.85 -21.78 1.52
C ASP A 113 16.92 -21.21 0.09
N ASP A 114 16.73 -22.07 -0.90
CA ASP A 114 16.62 -21.69 -2.30
C ASP A 114 15.26 -21.06 -2.68
N HIS A 115 15.21 -20.47 -3.87
CA HIS A 115 13.99 -19.94 -4.46
C HIS A 115 12.98 -21.07 -4.78
N LEU A 116 12.06 -21.34 -3.85
CA LEU A 116 10.94 -22.25 -4.08
C LEU A 116 9.74 -21.53 -4.72
N HIS A 117 9.89 -21.10 -5.98
CA HIS A 117 8.77 -20.62 -6.81
C HIS A 117 9.11 -20.76 -8.30
N ASN A 118 8.10 -21.01 -9.13
CA ASN A 118 8.28 -21.07 -10.58
C ASN A 118 8.72 -19.69 -11.09
N GLU A 119 9.78 -19.69 -11.90
CA GLU A 119 10.24 -18.49 -12.58
C GLU A 119 9.16 -17.96 -13.53
N SER A 120 9.20 -16.65 -13.76
CA SER A 120 8.35 -15.87 -14.67
C SER A 120 6.96 -15.46 -14.15
N ARG A 121 6.97 -14.39 -13.36
CA ARG A 121 6.03 -13.31 -13.66
C ARG A 121 6.83 -12.19 -14.28
N SER A 122 6.56 -11.88 -15.54
CA SER A 122 6.89 -10.57 -16.10
C SER A 122 6.08 -9.53 -15.32
N ILE A 123 6.74 -8.88 -14.36
CA ILE A 123 6.13 -7.79 -13.61
C ILE A 123 6.22 -6.55 -14.50
N GLY A 124 5.09 -6.13 -15.07
CA GLY A 124 5.00 -4.93 -15.89
C GLY A 124 4.89 -5.21 -17.39
N ILE A 125 4.85 -4.12 -18.17
CA ILE A 125 4.84 -4.16 -19.63
C ILE A 125 6.30 -4.26 -20.10
N ASN A 126 6.59 -5.13 -21.07
CA ASN A 126 7.90 -5.23 -21.70
C ASN A 126 8.30 -3.86 -22.29
N GLN A 127 9.59 -3.51 -22.20
CA GLN A 127 10.13 -2.26 -22.72
C GLN A 127 9.83 -2.08 -24.22
N GLN A 128 9.99 -3.12 -25.04
CA GLN A 128 9.65 -3.05 -26.47
C GLN A 128 8.16 -2.76 -26.70
N SER A 129 7.29 -3.42 -25.92
CA SER A 129 5.85 -3.15 -25.97
C SER A 129 5.52 -1.72 -25.53
N LYS A 130 6.24 -1.15 -24.54
CA LYS A 130 6.05 0.24 -24.11
C LYS A 130 6.36 1.25 -25.20
N GLU A 131 7.45 1.03 -25.94
CA GLU A 131 7.86 1.90 -27.05
C GLU A 131 6.78 1.92 -28.14
N VAL A 132 6.31 0.75 -28.56
CA VAL A 132 5.22 0.65 -29.53
C VAL A 132 3.93 1.28 -29.00
N ILE A 133 3.56 1.05 -27.74
CA ILE A 133 2.38 1.69 -27.15
C ILE A 133 2.52 3.23 -27.14
N CYS A 134 3.73 3.76 -26.91
CA CYS A 134 3.99 5.18 -26.95
C CYS A 134 3.82 5.76 -28.36
N GLU A 135 4.32 5.07 -29.39
CA GLU A 135 4.10 5.46 -30.79
C GLU A 135 2.61 5.45 -31.16
N LEU A 136 1.89 4.37 -30.81
CA LEU A 136 0.45 4.26 -31.05
C LEU A 136 -0.35 5.34 -30.32
N PHE A 137 0.10 5.73 -29.12
CA PHE A 137 -0.48 6.82 -28.36
C PHE A 137 -0.28 8.17 -29.07
N LYS A 138 0.91 8.45 -29.59
CA LYS A 138 1.18 9.66 -30.40
C LYS A 138 0.32 9.73 -31.66
N MET A 139 0.08 8.57 -32.29
CA MET A 139 -0.82 8.42 -33.44
C MET A 139 -2.31 8.50 -33.08
N LYS A 140 -2.65 8.80 -31.82
CA LYS A 140 -4.03 8.90 -31.29
C LYS A 140 -4.88 7.64 -31.54
N ILE A 141 -4.23 6.47 -31.59
CA ILE A 141 -4.92 5.19 -31.75
C ILE A 141 -5.73 4.88 -30.48
N LYS A 142 -6.97 4.40 -30.67
CA LYS A 142 -7.85 4.02 -29.56
C LYS A 142 -7.22 2.88 -28.76
N SER A 143 -7.30 2.96 -27.43
CA SER A 143 -6.75 1.96 -26.50
C SER A 143 -7.22 0.52 -26.78
N LYS A 144 -8.43 0.34 -27.34
CA LYS A 144 -8.98 -0.97 -27.72
C LYS A 144 -8.23 -1.64 -28.87
N ARG A 145 -7.61 -0.87 -29.78
CA ARG A 145 -6.86 -1.38 -30.94
C ARG A 145 -5.41 -1.70 -30.62
N ILE A 146 -4.87 -1.17 -29.52
CA ILE A 146 -3.48 -1.36 -29.12
C ILE A 146 -3.13 -2.86 -28.91
N PRO A 147 -3.95 -3.69 -28.24
CA PRO A 147 -3.68 -5.11 -28.11
C PRO A 147 -3.57 -5.84 -29.45
N GLU A 148 -4.47 -5.54 -30.40
CA GLU A 148 -4.49 -6.15 -31.74
C GLU A 148 -3.20 -5.86 -32.50
N ILE A 149 -2.74 -4.60 -32.45
CA ILE A 149 -1.49 -4.19 -33.13
C ILE A 149 -0.25 -4.80 -32.46
N LEU A 150 -0.27 -4.98 -31.13
CA LEU A 150 0.82 -5.65 -30.43
C LEU A 150 0.89 -7.14 -30.79
N GLU A 151 -0.27 -7.78 -30.96
CA GLU A 151 -0.37 -9.18 -31.40
C GLU A 151 0.11 -9.35 -32.84
N GLU A 152 -0.28 -8.46 -33.75
CA GLU A 152 0.20 -8.42 -35.14
C GLU A 152 1.74 -8.28 -35.21
N LYS A 153 2.32 -7.48 -34.30
CA LYS A 153 3.78 -7.32 -34.18
C LYS A 153 4.47 -8.44 -33.39
N SER A 154 3.77 -9.52 -33.04
CA SER A 154 4.30 -10.63 -32.24
C SER A 154 4.90 -10.21 -30.88
N LEU A 155 4.39 -9.14 -30.29
CA LEU A 155 4.82 -8.61 -29.00
C LEU A 155 3.91 -9.12 -27.86
N PRO A 156 4.46 -9.26 -26.63
CA PRO A 156 3.66 -9.70 -25.51
C PRO A 156 2.56 -8.69 -25.19
N VAL A 157 1.30 -9.13 -25.27
CA VAL A 157 0.14 -8.29 -25.00
C VAL A 157 0.02 -8.06 -23.48
N PRO A 158 0.12 -6.81 -23.01
CA PRO A 158 -0.02 -6.50 -21.60
C PRO A 158 -1.48 -6.70 -21.14
N LYS A 159 -1.66 -6.93 -19.84
CA LYS A 159 -3.02 -7.03 -19.27
C LYS A 159 -3.77 -5.70 -19.43
N LYS A 160 -5.09 -5.75 -19.59
CA LYS A 160 -5.96 -4.56 -19.74
C LYS A 160 -5.68 -3.48 -18.68
N GLN A 161 -5.52 -3.88 -17.42
CA GLN A 161 -5.19 -2.97 -16.32
C GLN A 161 -3.81 -2.31 -16.50
N GLN A 162 -2.78 -3.08 -16.88
CA GLN A 162 -1.43 -2.54 -17.10
C GLN A 162 -1.43 -1.54 -18.25
N LEU A 163 -2.10 -1.86 -19.36
CA LEU A 163 -2.25 -0.94 -20.49
C LEU A 163 -2.96 0.35 -20.06
N SER A 164 -4.08 0.25 -19.35
CA SER A 164 -4.81 1.41 -18.85
C SER A 164 -3.95 2.29 -17.95
N SER A 165 -3.27 1.70 -16.96
CA SER A 165 -2.38 2.44 -16.07
C SER A 165 -1.23 3.12 -16.82
N TYR A 166 -0.65 2.44 -17.82
CA TYR A 166 0.42 3.00 -18.62
C TYR A 166 -0.05 4.16 -19.51
N LEU A 167 -1.24 4.05 -20.13
CA LEU A 167 -1.84 5.14 -20.90
C LEU A 167 -2.20 6.35 -20.03
N ILE A 168 -2.66 6.13 -18.80
CA ILE A 168 -2.88 7.23 -17.83
C ILE A 168 -1.56 7.94 -17.53
N SER A 169 -0.49 7.18 -17.28
CA SER A 169 0.85 7.75 -17.07
C SER A 169 1.31 8.55 -18.29
N LEU A 170 1.12 8.03 -19.50
CA LEU A 170 1.47 8.73 -20.73
C LEU A 170 0.69 10.03 -20.89
N ARG A 171 -0.63 10.03 -20.68
CA ARG A 171 -1.43 11.27 -20.72
C ARG A 171 -0.92 12.29 -19.71
N LYS A 172 -0.60 11.85 -18.49
CA LYS A 172 -0.06 12.75 -17.46
C LYS A 172 1.26 13.37 -17.88
N THR A 173 2.14 12.61 -18.55
CA THR A 173 3.43 13.10 -19.04
C THR A 173 3.28 14.04 -20.24
N TYR A 174 2.37 13.76 -21.17
CA TYR A 174 2.21 14.56 -22.40
C TYR A 174 1.32 15.80 -22.23
N TYR A 175 0.25 15.70 -21.45
CA TYR A 175 -0.79 16.73 -21.33
C TYR A 175 -0.86 17.35 -19.93
N GLY A 176 -0.05 16.87 -18.98
CA GLY A 176 -0.11 17.31 -17.59
C GLY A 176 -1.22 16.62 -16.80
N ALA A 177 -1.50 17.14 -15.60
CA ALA A 177 -2.54 16.59 -14.74
C ALA A 177 -3.91 16.68 -15.42
N SER A 178 -4.73 15.63 -15.28
CA SER A 178 -6.12 15.64 -15.76
C SER A 178 -7.05 16.52 -14.93
N THR A 179 -6.58 16.92 -13.75
CA THR A 179 -7.27 17.81 -12.81
C THR A 179 -6.47 19.10 -12.75
N ILE A 180 -7.11 20.21 -13.07
CA ILE A 180 -6.58 21.55 -12.87
C ILE A 180 -7.20 22.10 -11.57
N SER A 181 -6.40 22.74 -10.72
CA SER A 181 -6.90 23.39 -9.52
C SER A 181 -7.64 24.69 -9.87
N LEU A 182 -8.55 25.13 -8.99
CA LEU A 182 -9.28 26.38 -9.17
C LEU A 182 -8.33 27.58 -9.28
N GLY A 183 -7.27 27.61 -8.46
CA GLY A 183 -6.24 28.65 -8.53
C GLY A 183 -5.41 28.63 -9.82
N GLU A 184 -5.15 27.45 -10.40
CA GLU A 184 -4.51 27.36 -11.72
C GLU A 184 -5.43 27.86 -12.85
N ILE A 185 -6.74 27.58 -12.76
CA ILE A 185 -7.75 28.14 -13.67
C ILE A 185 -7.78 29.66 -13.53
N GLU A 186 -7.87 30.17 -12.30
CA GLU A 186 -7.92 31.61 -12.02
C GLU A 186 -6.69 32.33 -12.58
N ALA A 187 -5.50 31.80 -12.29
CA ALA A 187 -4.26 32.38 -12.81
C ALA A 187 -4.16 32.30 -14.34
N TRP A 188 -4.75 31.27 -14.97
CA TRP A 188 -4.85 31.21 -16.43
C TRP A 188 -5.83 32.25 -16.98
N CYS A 189 -6.99 32.42 -16.36
CA CYS A 189 -7.98 33.44 -16.73
C CYS A 189 -7.39 34.86 -16.61
N GLN A 190 -6.66 35.16 -15.53
CA GLN A 190 -5.97 36.44 -15.36
C GLN A 190 -4.97 36.69 -16.50
N ARG A 191 -4.13 35.69 -16.83
CA ARG A 191 -3.10 35.83 -17.88
C ARG A 191 -3.66 36.01 -19.29
N ASN A 192 -4.85 35.49 -19.57
CA ASN A 192 -5.49 35.56 -20.90
C ASN A 192 -6.63 36.59 -20.94
N SER A 193 -6.76 37.45 -19.92
CA SER A 193 -7.77 38.52 -19.89
C SER A 193 -7.43 39.72 -20.78
N LEU A 194 -6.18 39.81 -21.21
CA LEU A 194 -5.70 40.85 -22.12
C LEU A 194 -5.92 40.42 -23.57
N ILE A 195 -6.35 41.35 -24.41
CA ILE A 195 -6.47 41.15 -25.85
C ILE A 195 -5.05 40.95 -26.42
N PRO A 196 -4.75 39.80 -27.05
CA PRO A 196 -3.47 39.55 -27.67
C PRO A 196 -3.31 40.39 -28.94
N ASP A 197 -2.07 40.74 -29.29
CA ASP A 197 -1.75 41.38 -30.58
C ASP A 197 -1.86 40.42 -31.78
N ASP A 198 -2.09 39.14 -31.52
CA ASP A 198 -2.14 38.05 -32.48
C ASP A 198 -3.58 37.51 -32.54
N ASP A 199 -4.26 37.73 -33.67
CA ASP A 199 -5.66 37.38 -33.89
C ASP A 199 -5.93 35.87 -33.78
N ASP A 200 -4.92 35.02 -33.96
CA ASP A 200 -5.03 33.57 -33.83
C ASP A 200 -4.89 33.07 -32.39
N LYS A 201 -4.59 33.96 -31.42
CA LYS A 201 -4.49 33.59 -30.01
C LYS A 201 -5.83 33.75 -29.30
N PRO A 202 -6.36 32.67 -28.69
CA PRO A 202 -7.57 32.76 -27.90
C PRO A 202 -7.30 33.60 -26.64
N TRP A 203 -8.27 34.45 -26.30
CA TRP A 203 -8.26 35.27 -25.10
C TRP A 203 -9.64 35.28 -24.46
N LEU A 204 -9.70 35.80 -23.23
CA LEU A 204 -10.84 35.62 -22.35
C LEU A 204 -11.51 36.96 -22.09
N LEU A 205 -12.74 37.11 -22.58
CA LEU A 205 -13.49 38.37 -22.51
C LEU A 205 -13.95 38.72 -21.08
N LYS A 206 -14.40 37.73 -20.32
CA LYS A 206 -14.87 37.87 -18.95
C LYS A 206 -14.89 36.51 -18.25
N TYR A 207 -14.54 36.47 -16.96
CA TYR A 207 -14.77 35.31 -16.10
C TYR A 207 -15.31 35.73 -14.74
N GLN A 208 -15.99 34.80 -14.06
CA GLN A 208 -16.48 34.93 -12.69
C GLN A 208 -16.22 33.58 -12.00
N ILE A 209 -15.67 33.62 -10.78
CA ILE A 209 -15.40 32.44 -9.95
C ILE A 209 -16.23 32.61 -8.68
N GLU A 210 -17.11 31.66 -8.41
CA GLU A 210 -17.95 31.63 -7.22
C GLU A 210 -17.36 30.61 -6.24
N TYR A 211 -17.17 31.06 -5.00
CA TYR A 211 -16.78 30.20 -3.89
C TYR A 211 -18.05 29.88 -3.10
N GLU A 212 -18.31 28.60 -2.85
CA GLU A 212 -19.35 28.22 -1.90
C GLU A 212 -18.86 28.60 -0.51
N ASP A 213 -19.39 29.70 0.04
CA ASP A 213 -19.15 30.06 1.43
C ASP A 213 -19.76 28.97 2.33
N GLU A 214 -18.96 28.45 3.28
CA GLU A 214 -19.44 27.51 4.29
C GLU A 214 -20.60 28.17 5.05
N ILE A 215 -21.81 27.64 4.88
CA ILE A 215 -22.99 28.03 5.65
C ILE A 215 -22.64 27.78 7.12
N ASN A 216 -22.44 28.86 7.89
CA ASN A 216 -22.32 28.84 9.34
C ASN A 216 -23.49 28.04 9.93
N LYS A 217 -23.21 26.83 10.44
CA LYS A 217 -24.13 26.06 11.27
C LYS A 217 -23.97 26.49 12.72
N ASP A 218 -24.30 27.73 13.03
CA ASP A 218 -24.39 28.22 14.40
C ASP A 218 -25.76 28.85 14.60
N ASP A 219 -26.79 28.01 14.63
CA ASP A 219 -28.08 28.31 15.25
C ASP A 219 -28.77 26.96 15.50
N ASP A 220 -28.59 26.42 16.71
CA ASP A 220 -29.59 25.64 17.47
C ASP A 220 -28.90 24.87 18.61
N ASN A 221 -28.91 25.44 19.83
CA ASN A 221 -29.32 24.78 21.09
C ASN A 221 -28.85 25.58 22.32
N ASP A 222 -29.76 26.34 22.93
CA ASP A 222 -29.78 26.44 24.38
C ASP A 222 -31.22 26.24 24.87
N ASN A 223 -31.55 24.97 25.14
CA ASN A 223 -32.72 24.56 25.88
C ASN A 223 -32.39 24.70 27.39
N GLY A 224 -32.74 25.84 27.97
CA GLY A 224 -32.79 26.03 29.42
C GLY A 224 -34.12 25.53 29.97
N ASP A 225 -34.14 24.28 30.41
CA ASP A 225 -35.26 23.61 31.07
C ASP A 225 -35.53 24.17 32.49
N HIS A 226 -36.80 24.05 32.88
CA HIS A 226 -37.49 24.42 34.12
C HIS A 226 -36.74 24.18 35.46
N ASN A 227 -36.96 25.06 36.46
CA ASN A 227 -37.88 24.74 37.58
C ASN A 227 -38.04 25.87 38.63
N ASP A 228 -39.25 25.86 39.19
CA ASP A 228 -39.82 26.67 40.26
C ASP A 228 -39.03 26.67 41.59
N ASN A 229 -39.11 27.78 42.35
CA ASN A 229 -39.83 27.86 43.64
C ASN A 229 -39.33 29.00 44.57
N ASP A 230 -40.32 29.57 45.24
CA ASP A 230 -40.38 30.06 46.62
C ASP A 230 -39.74 31.40 47.06
N ASP A 231 -40.67 32.22 47.57
CA ASP A 231 -40.68 32.93 48.85
C ASP A 231 -39.73 34.10 49.16
N ASP A 232 -40.40 35.24 49.41
CA ASP A 232 -40.29 36.06 50.61
C ASP A 232 -38.89 36.24 51.25
N ASN A 233 -38.31 37.42 51.06
CA ASN A 233 -38.01 38.28 52.21
C ASN A 233 -37.58 39.72 51.84
N LYS A 234 -38.15 40.64 52.62
CA LYS A 234 -37.71 42.01 52.97
C LYS A 234 -38.13 43.20 52.12
#